data_AF-A0A2M7BKE9-F1
#
_entry.id   AF-A0A2M7BKE9-F1
#
_cell.length_a   1.000
_cell.length_b   1.000
_cell.length_c   1.000
_cell.angle_alpha   90.00
_cell.angle_beta   90.00
_cell.angle_gamma   90.00
#
_symmetry.space_group_name_H-M   'P 1'
#
loop_
_entity.id
_entity.type
_entity.pdbx_description
1 polymer ?
#
loop_
_entity_poly.entity_id
_entity_poly.type
_entity_poly.pdbx_seq_one_letter_code
_entity_poly.pdbx_strand_id
1 'polypeptide(L)'
;MAVMKVLPVARSAQDILKKTVIAAWPALTILFLTVVISVFFSEITFTVGMESIWKILLRFLRFSFILVIPIPLLPHVCGLMQGLLNRRNLRLIQIREERHPVRIPWQIWLIRPFQGIGLAMLIATKLITLVQISTSSAINSSVVLPPTQFHLGRFLSATAVAVTTSLLLSFLWSLDDLGIRRHNRKTGEIKIIGKYLSALLPILFGFYGMFSLFESHERLLAVRYIAQMVVVLYPPFLVMAVVHKFYTEKQELLILKRLKAQPLVPIKEQQLPIA
;
A
#
# COMPACT_ATOMS: atom_id res chain seq x y z
N MET A 1 -20.26 3.83 -37.55
CA MET A 1 -18.84 3.84 -37.11
C MET A 1 -18.68 2.76 -36.03
N ALA A 2 -18.16 1.60 -36.40
CA ALA A 2 -18.13 0.43 -35.53
C ALA A 2 -16.98 0.57 -34.51
N VAL A 3 -17.32 0.65 -33.23
CA VAL A 3 -16.34 0.57 -32.13
C VAL A 3 -15.84 -0.86 -32.08
N MET A 4 -14.68 -1.09 -32.68
CA MET A 4 -13.94 -2.34 -32.61
C MET A 4 -13.61 -2.61 -31.14
N LYS A 5 -14.42 -3.47 -30.50
CA LYS A 5 -14.13 -4.00 -29.17
C LYS A 5 -12.87 -4.84 -29.28
N VAL A 6 -11.71 -4.23 -29.00
CA VAL A 6 -10.48 -4.96 -28.73
C VAL A 6 -10.70 -5.70 -27.42
N LEU A 7 -11.26 -6.91 -27.52
CA LEU A 7 -11.34 -7.86 -26.43
C LEU A 7 -9.91 -8.12 -25.95
N PRO A 8 -9.65 -8.03 -24.64
CA PRO A 8 -8.32 -8.33 -24.11
C PRO A 8 -7.99 -9.78 -24.45
N VAL A 9 -6.93 -9.98 -25.22
CA VAL A 9 -6.34 -11.30 -25.50
C VAL A 9 -6.27 -12.08 -24.19
N ALA A 10 -6.88 -13.26 -24.16
CA ALA A 10 -6.84 -14.16 -23.02
C ALA A 10 -5.37 -14.55 -22.77
N ARG A 11 -4.71 -13.82 -21.86
CA ARG A 11 -3.33 -14.10 -21.49
C ARG A 11 -3.29 -15.45 -20.79
N SER A 12 -2.38 -16.32 -21.22
CA SER A 12 -2.10 -17.60 -20.57
C SER A 12 -1.82 -17.38 -19.08
N ALA A 13 -2.33 -18.25 -18.21
CA ALA A 13 -2.05 -18.22 -16.78
C ALA A 13 -0.53 -18.26 -16.49
N GLN A 14 0.24 -18.91 -17.35
CA GLN A 14 1.71 -18.96 -17.25
C GLN A 14 2.36 -17.58 -17.49
N ASP A 15 1.83 -16.75 -18.39
CA ASP A 15 2.36 -15.41 -18.63
C ASP A 15 2.11 -14.48 -17.45
N ILE A 16 0.95 -14.63 -16.81
CA ILE A 16 0.59 -13.87 -15.60
C ILE A 16 1.52 -14.29 -14.45
N LEU A 17 1.72 -15.60 -14.27
CA LEU A 17 2.61 -16.14 -13.25
C LEU A 17 4.05 -15.64 -13.46
N LYS A 18 4.59 -15.77 -14.68
CA LYS A 18 5.95 -15.34 -15.01
C LYS A 18 6.15 -13.84 -14.74
N LYS A 19 5.21 -12.99 -15.16
CA LYS A 19 5.27 -11.54 -14.88
C LYS A 19 5.19 -11.23 -13.39
N THR A 20 4.36 -11.96 -12.64
CA THR A 20 4.21 -11.77 -11.20
C THR A 20 5.49 -12.16 -10.46
N VAL A 21 6.10 -13.30 -10.81
CA VAL A 21 7.37 -13.76 -10.22
C VAL A 21 8.48 -12.76 -10.51
N ILE A 22 8.62 -12.28 -11.75
CA ILE A 22 9.64 -11.27 -12.10
C ILE A 22 9.41 -9.97 -11.33
N ALA A 23 8.15 -9.52 -11.19
CA ALA A 23 7.83 -8.30 -10.45
C ALA A 23 8.07 -8.44 -8.94
N ALA A 24 7.87 -9.64 -8.38
CA ALA A 24 8.02 -9.95 -6.96
C ALA A 24 9.40 -10.51 -6.58
N TRP A 25 10.32 -10.69 -7.54
CA TRP A 25 11.66 -11.25 -7.27
C TRP A 25 12.41 -10.56 -6.13
N PRO A 26 12.35 -9.21 -5.93
CA PRO A 26 13.06 -8.59 -4.82
C PRO A 26 12.45 -8.98 -3.46
N ALA A 27 11.15 -9.30 -3.41
CA ALA A 27 10.51 -9.81 -2.21
C ALA A 27 11.06 -11.20 -1.87
N LEU A 28 11.23 -12.04 -2.88
CA LEU A 28 11.83 -13.37 -2.72
C LEU A 28 13.29 -13.27 -2.29
N THR A 29 14.06 -12.33 -2.86
CA THR A 29 15.46 -12.09 -2.47
C THR A 29 15.56 -11.61 -1.03
N ILE A 30 14.72 -10.67 -0.61
CA ILE A 30 14.73 -10.17 0.77
C ILE A 30 14.20 -11.25 1.73
N LEU A 31 13.17 -12.01 1.36
CA LEU A 31 12.71 -13.14 2.16
C LEU A 31 13.80 -14.21 2.32
N PHE A 32 14.50 -14.56 1.24
CA PHE A 32 15.64 -15.48 1.26
C PHE A 32 16.75 -14.94 2.15
N LEU A 33 17.12 -13.67 2.00
CA LEU A 33 18.12 -13.02 2.84
C LEU A 33 17.69 -13.03 4.31
N THR A 34 16.42 -12.75 4.62
CA THR A 34 15.87 -12.84 5.96
C THR A 34 15.99 -14.25 6.52
N VAL A 35 15.68 -15.29 5.74
CA VAL A 35 15.83 -16.69 6.15
C VAL A 35 17.30 -17.02 6.41
N VAL A 36 18.21 -16.66 5.50
CA VAL A 36 19.65 -16.88 5.66
C VAL A 36 20.18 -16.15 6.89
N ILE A 37 19.89 -14.86 7.05
CA ILE A 37 20.30 -14.07 8.22
C ILE A 37 19.73 -14.67 9.51
N SER A 38 18.50 -15.20 9.50
CA SER A 38 17.89 -15.83 10.68
C SER A 38 18.60 -17.09 11.14
N VAL A 39 19.18 -17.84 10.21
CA VAL A 39 19.97 -19.03 10.54
C VAL A 39 21.24 -18.64 11.29
N PHE A 40 21.82 -17.47 11.00
CA PHE A 40 23.09 -17.02 11.58
C PHE A 40 22.95 -16.00 12.74
N PHE A 41 21.86 -15.23 12.78
CA PHE A 41 21.66 -14.11 13.70
C PHE A 41 20.31 -14.22 14.43
N SER A 42 20.30 -14.98 15.53
CA SER A 42 19.15 -15.17 16.44
C SER A 42 18.51 -13.85 16.91
N GLU A 43 19.35 -12.84 17.07
CA GLU A 43 19.01 -11.52 17.59
C GLU A 43 18.12 -10.69 16.64
N ILE A 44 18.13 -10.97 15.35
CA ILE A 44 17.44 -10.16 14.35
C ILE A 44 16.03 -10.72 14.06
N THR A 45 15.78 -12.01 14.24
CA THR A 45 14.52 -12.64 13.77
C THR A 45 13.73 -13.42 14.82
N PHE A 46 14.08 -13.28 16.10
CA PHE A 46 13.35 -13.85 17.26
C PHE A 46 13.23 -15.39 17.25
N THR A 47 13.98 -16.09 16.40
CA THR A 47 13.91 -17.55 16.28
C THR A 47 15.29 -18.13 15.94
N VAL A 48 15.65 -19.25 16.57
CA VAL A 48 16.93 -19.95 16.39
C VAL A 48 16.68 -21.37 15.92
N GLY A 49 17.51 -21.88 15.02
CA GLY A 49 17.45 -23.26 14.52
C GLY A 49 16.53 -23.47 13.31
N MET A 50 16.46 -24.70 12.81
CA MET A 50 15.70 -25.06 11.59
C MET A 50 14.20 -24.73 11.67
N GLU A 51 13.63 -24.65 12.88
CA GLU A 51 12.25 -24.21 13.09
C GLU A 51 12.00 -22.74 12.72
N SER A 52 13.05 -21.90 12.74
CA SER A 52 12.96 -20.48 12.36
C SER A 52 12.49 -20.31 10.92
N ILE A 53 12.98 -21.15 10.00
CA ILE A 53 12.67 -21.10 8.57
C ILE A 53 11.16 -21.23 8.37
N TRP A 54 10.55 -22.25 8.97
CA TRP A 54 9.11 -22.48 8.83
C TRP A 54 8.29 -21.35 9.48
N LYS A 55 8.71 -20.87 10.67
CA LYS A 55 8.03 -19.77 11.37
C LYS A 55 8.07 -18.45 10.57
N ILE A 56 9.19 -18.15 9.91
CA ILE A 56 9.36 -16.97 9.05
C ILE A 56 8.48 -17.08 7.80
N LEU A 57 8.50 -18.23 7.12
CA LEU A 57 7.67 -18.47 5.95
C LEU A 57 6.18 -18.37 6.28
N LEU A 58 5.74 -19.00 7.38
CA LEU A 58 4.36 -18.93 7.83
C LEU A 58 3.94 -17.48 8.17
N ARG A 59 4.82 -16.73 8.85
CA ARG A 59 4.58 -15.31 9.15
C ARG A 59 4.45 -14.48 7.87
N PHE A 60 5.36 -14.66 6.93
CA PHE A 60 5.33 -13.99 5.63
C PHE A 60 4.03 -14.29 4.87
N LEU A 61 3.65 -15.56 4.75
CA LEU A 61 2.44 -15.97 4.06
C LEU A 61 1.20 -15.35 4.73
N ARG A 62 1.08 -15.51 6.06
CA ARG A 62 -0.04 -14.97 6.83
C ARG A 62 -0.21 -13.46 6.63
N PHE A 63 0.87 -12.68 6.78
CA PHE A 63 0.81 -11.23 6.58
C PHE A 63 0.50 -10.86 5.14
N SER A 64 1.09 -11.56 4.17
CA SER A 64 0.81 -11.32 2.75
C SER A 64 -0.67 -11.56 2.43
N PHE A 65 -1.26 -12.64 2.94
CA PHE A 65 -2.70 -12.90 2.78
C PHE A 65 -3.55 -11.80 3.42
N ILE A 66 -3.27 -11.41 4.67
CA ILE A 66 -4.02 -10.36 5.35
C ILE A 66 -3.95 -9.02 4.60
N LEU A 67 -2.80 -8.70 3.99
CA LEU A 67 -2.64 -7.48 3.19
C LEU A 67 -3.30 -7.57 1.82
N VAL A 68 -3.39 -8.76 1.20
CA VAL A 68 -3.93 -8.93 -0.16
C VAL A 68 -5.45 -9.13 -0.17
N ILE A 69 -6.00 -9.85 0.81
CA ILE A 69 -7.44 -10.16 0.92
C ILE A 69 -8.35 -8.91 0.83
N PRO A 70 -7.98 -7.73 1.37
CA PRO A 70 -8.82 -6.54 1.27
C PRO A 70 -8.80 -5.86 -0.11
N ILE A 71 -7.83 -6.15 -0.99
CA ILE A 71 -7.68 -5.47 -2.29
C ILE A 71 -8.95 -5.56 -3.15
N PRO A 72 -9.67 -6.70 -3.26
CA PRO A 72 -10.93 -6.78 -3.99
C PRO A 72 -12.04 -5.85 -3.51
N LEU A 73 -11.96 -5.30 -2.28
CA LEU A 73 -12.91 -4.30 -1.75
C LEU A 73 -12.63 -2.89 -2.30
N LEU A 74 -11.49 -2.68 -2.96
CA LEU A 74 -11.06 -1.39 -3.49
C LEU A 74 -12.14 -0.65 -4.30
N PRO A 75 -12.88 -1.28 -5.25
CA PRO A 75 -13.94 -0.60 -5.97
C PRO A 75 -15.07 -0.07 -5.08
N HIS A 76 -15.35 -0.78 -3.98
CA HIS A 76 -16.36 -0.37 -3.02
C HIS A 76 -15.88 0.85 -2.24
N VAL A 77 -14.64 0.83 -1.75
CA VAL A 77 -13.99 1.98 -1.09
C VAL A 77 -13.98 3.20 -2.03
N CYS A 78 -13.60 3.00 -3.30
CA CYS A 78 -13.65 4.05 -4.32
C CYS A 78 -15.06 4.64 -4.49
N GLY A 79 -16.10 3.80 -4.50
CA GLY A 79 -17.49 4.24 -4.57
C GLY A 79 -17.92 5.07 -3.36
N LEU A 80 -17.51 4.68 -2.15
CA LEU A 80 -17.79 5.44 -0.92
C LEU A 80 -17.08 6.80 -0.93
N MET A 81 -15.82 6.83 -1.36
CA MET A 81 -15.00 8.04 -1.42
C MET A 81 -15.41 8.99 -2.55
N GLN A 82 -16.19 8.52 -3.52
CA GLN A 82 -16.68 9.31 -4.64
C GLN A 82 -17.40 10.59 -4.18
N GLY A 83 -18.22 10.52 -3.13
CA GLY A 83 -18.97 11.66 -2.61
C GLY A 83 -18.06 12.71 -1.95
N LEU A 84 -16.96 12.28 -1.33
CA LEU A 84 -15.99 13.17 -0.70
C LEU A 84 -15.09 13.85 -1.73
N LEU A 85 -14.70 13.11 -2.77
CA LEU A 85 -13.81 13.60 -3.82
C LEU A 85 -14.53 14.52 -4.83
N ASN A 86 -15.76 14.17 -5.24
CA ASN A 86 -16.58 14.92 -6.21
C ASN A 86 -17.58 15.89 -5.55
N ARG A 87 -17.13 16.78 -4.66
CA ARG A 87 -18.00 17.77 -3.99
C ARG A 87 -18.24 19.01 -4.84
N ARG A 88 -19.52 19.39 -5.05
CA ARG A 88 -20.03 20.62 -5.71
C ARG A 88 -19.28 21.03 -6.97
N ASN A 89 -18.17 21.76 -6.82
CA ASN A 89 -17.39 22.34 -7.92
C ASN A 89 -16.16 21.51 -8.30
N LEU A 90 -15.88 20.45 -7.53
CA LEU A 90 -14.69 19.63 -7.69
C LEU A 90 -15.09 18.35 -8.39
N ARG A 91 -14.41 18.05 -9.50
CA ARG A 91 -14.59 16.80 -10.25
C ARG A 91 -13.27 16.08 -10.39
N LEU A 92 -13.33 14.76 -10.32
CA LEU A 92 -12.21 13.90 -10.67
C LEU A 92 -12.09 13.81 -12.19
N ILE A 93 -10.90 14.09 -12.70
CA ILE A 93 -10.57 13.93 -14.10
C ILE A 93 -9.40 12.96 -14.22
N GLN A 94 -9.46 12.11 -15.24
CA GLN A 94 -8.37 11.21 -15.61
C GLN A 94 -7.57 11.85 -16.75
N ILE A 95 -6.27 12.09 -16.53
CA ILE A 95 -5.36 12.54 -17.58
C ILE A 95 -4.68 11.31 -18.18
N ARG A 96 -5.03 10.98 -19.43
CA ARG A 96 -4.53 9.75 -20.08
C ARG A 96 -3.05 9.85 -20.47
N GLU A 97 -2.58 11.06 -20.79
CA GLU A 97 -1.18 11.35 -21.17
C GLU A 97 -0.22 11.32 -19.96
N GLU A 98 -0.74 11.67 -18.78
CA GLU A 98 -0.06 11.47 -17.49
C GLU A 98 -0.39 10.12 -16.85
N ARG A 99 -0.92 9.14 -17.62
CA ARG A 99 -0.56 7.75 -17.33
C ARG A 99 0.93 7.68 -17.54
N HIS A 100 1.70 8.13 -16.55
CA HIS A 100 3.09 7.80 -16.47
C HIS A 100 3.11 6.29 -16.69
N PRO A 101 3.79 5.80 -17.72
CA PRO A 101 4.04 4.38 -17.76
C PRO A 101 4.81 4.13 -16.46
N VAL A 102 4.13 3.58 -15.45
CA VAL A 102 4.72 3.15 -14.17
C VAL A 102 5.54 1.89 -14.49
N ARG A 103 6.59 2.17 -15.26
CA ARG A 103 7.61 1.33 -15.84
C ARG A 103 8.93 1.55 -15.12
N ILE A 104 8.90 2.18 -13.95
CA ILE A 104 10.08 2.21 -13.08
C ILE A 104 9.87 1.22 -11.93
N PRO A 105 10.32 -0.04 -12.10
CA PRO A 105 10.28 -1.08 -11.08
C PRO A 105 10.68 -0.59 -9.69
N TRP A 106 11.63 0.34 -9.59
CA TRP A 106 12.10 0.88 -8.31
C TRP A 106 10.99 1.55 -7.48
N GLN A 107 9.95 2.16 -8.07
CA GLN A 107 8.86 2.75 -7.29
C GLN A 107 8.03 1.67 -6.60
N ILE A 108 7.81 0.55 -7.29
CA ILE A 108 7.07 -0.60 -6.75
C ILE A 108 7.94 -1.36 -5.76
N TRP A 109 9.24 -1.48 -6.04
CA TRP A 109 10.17 -2.24 -5.22
C TRP A 109 10.57 -1.49 -3.96
N LEU A 110 10.88 -0.20 -4.03
CA LEU A 110 11.38 0.56 -2.89
C LEU A 110 10.28 1.41 -2.27
N ILE A 111 9.68 2.32 -3.03
CA ILE A 111 8.78 3.33 -2.45
C ILE A 111 7.55 2.68 -1.81
N ARG A 112 6.82 1.83 -2.54
CA ARG A 112 5.54 1.27 -2.04
C ARG A 112 5.69 0.45 -0.76
N PRO A 113 6.69 -0.44 -0.60
CA PRO A 113 6.88 -1.15 0.65
C PRO A 113 7.18 -0.23 1.83
N PHE A 114 8.02 0.80 1.64
CA PHE A 114 8.31 1.76 2.71
C PHE A 114 7.09 2.63 3.06
N GLN A 115 6.23 2.96 2.09
CA GLN A 115 4.94 3.60 2.38
C GLN A 115 4.03 2.68 3.21
N GLY A 116 4.01 1.39 2.87
CA GLY A 116 3.39 0.31 3.67
C GLY A 116 3.79 0.34 5.13
N ILE A 117 5.10 0.24 5.35
CA ILE A 117 5.70 0.20 6.69
C ILE A 117 5.39 1.49 7.46
N GLY A 118 5.64 2.66 6.84
CA GLY A 118 5.42 3.95 7.48
C GLY A 118 3.97 4.18 7.91
N LEU A 119 3.01 3.83 7.04
CA LEU A 119 1.59 3.94 7.38
C LEU A 119 1.17 2.94 8.47
N ALA A 120 1.65 1.70 8.40
CA ALA A 120 1.36 0.68 9.42
C ALA A 120 1.86 1.12 10.81
N MET A 121 3.06 1.72 10.88
CA MET A 121 3.60 2.27 12.13
C MET A 121 2.71 3.39 12.70
N LEU A 122 2.22 4.30 11.86
CA LEU A 122 1.32 5.36 12.33
C LEU A 122 0.00 4.79 12.86
N ILE A 123 -0.64 3.89 12.09
CA ILE A 123 -1.93 3.32 12.50
C ILE A 123 -1.75 2.51 13.79
N ALA A 124 -0.65 1.74 13.90
CA ALA A 124 -0.33 1.01 15.12
C ALA A 124 -0.13 1.93 16.33
N THR A 125 0.69 2.99 16.20
CA THR A 125 0.92 3.94 17.29
C THR A 125 -0.37 4.63 17.74
N LYS A 126 -1.21 5.09 16.80
CA LYS A 126 -2.50 5.72 17.13
C LYS A 126 -3.50 4.75 17.74
N LEU A 127 -3.53 3.49 17.27
CA LEU A 127 -4.37 2.46 17.87
C LEU A 127 -3.94 2.18 19.31
N ILE A 128 -2.63 2.08 19.58
CA ILE A 128 -2.09 1.91 20.94
C ILE A 128 -2.52 3.08 21.84
N THR A 129 -2.37 4.32 21.37
CA THR A 129 -2.81 5.51 22.14
C THR A 129 -4.31 5.47 22.44
N LEU A 130 -5.14 5.08 21.48
CA LEU A 130 -6.59 5.00 21.67
C LEU A 130 -6.95 3.95 22.73
N VAL A 131 -6.33 2.78 22.67
CA VAL A 131 -6.57 1.72 23.67
C VAL A 131 -6.11 2.16 25.06
N GLN A 132 -4.95 2.84 25.18
CA GLN A 132 -4.47 3.38 26.45
C GLN A 132 -5.44 4.40 27.05
N ILE A 133 -6.01 5.30 26.23
CA ILE A 133 -7.02 6.27 26.68
C ILE A 133 -8.29 5.56 27.14
N SER A 134 -8.75 4.54 26.41
CA SER A 134 -10.00 3.84 26.76
C SER A 134 -9.88 2.91 27.96
N THR A 135 -8.68 2.40 28.25
CA THR A 135 -8.46 1.42 29.33
C THR A 135 -7.82 2.03 30.58
N SER A 136 -7.43 3.32 30.53
CA SER A 136 -6.70 4.02 31.60
C SER A 136 -5.46 3.26 32.10
N SER A 137 -4.90 2.39 31.27
CA SER A 137 -3.81 1.49 31.61
C SER A 137 -2.67 1.68 30.63
N ALA A 138 -1.44 1.82 31.15
CA ALA A 138 -0.23 1.96 30.34
C ALA A 138 0.08 0.62 29.65
N ILE A 139 -0.37 0.47 28.41
CA ILE A 139 -0.01 -0.68 27.58
C ILE A 139 1.38 -0.44 27.01
N ASN A 140 2.36 -1.27 27.39
CA ASN A 140 3.73 -1.21 26.88
C ASN A 140 3.76 -1.35 25.33
N SER A 141 4.65 -0.60 24.69
CA SER A 141 4.90 -0.46 23.25
C SER A 141 5.21 -1.76 22.47
N SER A 142 5.29 -2.92 23.14
CA SER A 142 5.63 -4.22 22.56
C SER A 142 4.53 -4.84 21.66
N VAL A 143 3.43 -4.13 21.40
CA VAL A 143 2.32 -4.56 20.53
C VAL A 143 2.73 -4.60 19.04
N VAL A 144 3.72 -3.81 18.63
CA VAL A 144 4.18 -3.76 17.22
C VAL A 144 5.10 -4.94 16.87
N LEU A 145 5.70 -5.59 17.88
CA LEU A 145 6.58 -6.73 17.68
C LEU A 145 5.78 -8.04 17.76
N PRO A 146 6.06 -9.01 16.86
CA PRO A 146 5.35 -10.27 16.87
C PRO A 146 5.79 -11.13 18.08
N PRO A 147 4.88 -11.51 18.99
CA PRO A 147 5.22 -12.32 20.16
C PRO A 147 5.61 -13.75 19.79
N THR A 148 6.34 -14.40 20.71
CA THR A 148 6.69 -15.84 20.65
C THR A 148 5.48 -16.75 20.94
N GLN A 149 4.42 -16.22 21.56
CA GLN A 149 3.17 -16.95 21.87
C GLN A 149 1.94 -16.29 21.21
N PHE A 150 0.92 -17.08 20.88
CA PHE A 150 -0.31 -16.58 20.27
C PHE A 150 -1.18 -15.86 21.31
N HIS A 151 -1.40 -14.56 21.11
CA HIS A 151 -2.33 -13.76 21.90
C HIS A 151 -3.42 -13.22 20.98
N LEU A 152 -4.68 -13.60 21.22
CA LEU A 152 -5.82 -13.23 20.36
C LEU A 152 -5.96 -11.72 20.21
N GLY A 153 -5.86 -10.96 21.31
CA GLY A 153 -5.98 -9.49 21.28
C GLY A 153 -4.92 -8.81 20.41
N ARG A 154 -3.66 -9.25 20.51
CA ARG A 154 -2.55 -8.74 19.66
C ARG A 154 -2.70 -9.17 18.21
N PHE A 155 -3.22 -10.37 17.98
CA PHE A 155 -3.50 -10.85 16.63
C PHE A 155 -4.60 -10.02 15.95
N LEU A 156 -5.70 -9.75 16.66
CA LEU A 156 -6.80 -8.94 16.16
C LEU A 156 -6.37 -7.49 15.90
N SER A 157 -5.61 -6.87 16.81
CA SER A 157 -5.10 -5.51 16.62
C SER A 157 -4.15 -5.43 15.43
N ALA A 158 -3.19 -6.36 15.30
CA ALA A 158 -2.29 -6.41 14.16
C ALA A 158 -3.03 -6.65 12.84
N THR A 159 -4.07 -7.50 12.85
CA THR A 159 -4.92 -7.74 11.68
C THR A 159 -5.71 -6.49 11.30
N ALA A 160 -6.31 -5.79 12.26
CA ALA A 160 -7.03 -4.54 12.03
C ALA A 160 -6.11 -3.45 11.44
N VAL A 161 -4.90 -3.29 11.99
CA VAL A 161 -3.88 -2.38 11.46
C VAL A 161 -3.53 -2.76 10.02
N ALA A 162 -3.22 -4.04 9.76
CA ALA A 162 -2.83 -4.51 8.44
C ALA A 162 -3.95 -4.32 7.39
N VAL A 163 -5.20 -4.66 7.72
CA VAL A 163 -6.35 -4.50 6.82
C VAL A 163 -6.61 -3.02 6.53
N THR A 164 -6.60 -2.17 7.56
CA THR A 164 -6.80 -0.72 7.40
C THR A 164 -5.70 -0.10 6.54
N THR A 165 -4.45 -0.45 6.83
CA THR A 165 -3.26 -0.02 6.06
C THR A 165 -3.39 -0.46 4.60
N SER A 166 -3.77 -1.72 4.38
CA SER A 166 -3.94 -2.30 3.04
C SER A 166 -5.01 -1.56 2.24
N LEU A 167 -6.20 -1.34 2.80
CA LEU A 167 -7.28 -0.65 2.12
C LEU A 167 -6.92 0.81 1.81
N LEU A 168 -6.34 1.51 2.78
CA LEU A 168 -5.96 2.92 2.60
C LEU A 168 -4.89 3.07 1.53
N LEU A 169 -3.81 2.27 1.56
CA LEU A 169 -2.77 2.30 0.53
C LEU A 169 -3.31 1.87 -0.82
N SER A 170 -4.11 0.81 -0.89
CA SER A 170 -4.72 0.37 -2.14
C SER A 170 -5.54 1.50 -2.77
N PHE A 171 -6.31 2.24 -1.96
CA PHE A 171 -7.05 3.40 -2.43
C PHE A 171 -6.13 4.52 -2.92
N LEU A 172 -5.15 4.93 -2.11
CA LEU A 172 -4.22 6.01 -2.43
C LEU A 172 -3.38 5.69 -3.69
N TRP A 173 -2.83 4.49 -3.79
CA TRP A 173 -2.10 4.01 -4.94
C TRP A 173 -2.98 3.95 -6.19
N SER A 174 -4.25 3.59 -6.07
CA SER A 174 -5.16 3.58 -7.23
C SER A 174 -5.41 4.98 -7.78
N LEU A 175 -5.50 6.00 -6.92
CA LEU A 175 -5.64 7.39 -7.39
C LEU A 175 -4.41 7.84 -8.17
N ASP A 176 -3.23 7.41 -7.74
CA ASP A 176 -1.95 7.74 -8.37
C ASP A 176 -1.73 6.95 -9.67
N ASP A 177 -1.94 5.64 -9.63
CA ASP A 177 -1.79 4.70 -10.76
C ASP A 177 -2.72 5.01 -11.92
N LEU A 178 -3.93 5.47 -11.61
CA LEU A 178 -4.92 5.85 -12.62
C LEU A 178 -4.74 7.29 -13.11
N GLY A 179 -3.79 8.05 -12.58
CA GLY A 179 -3.54 9.45 -12.97
C GLY A 179 -4.70 10.38 -12.62
N ILE A 180 -5.36 10.14 -11.48
CA ILE A 180 -6.55 10.89 -11.09
C ILE A 180 -6.15 12.25 -10.53
N ARG A 181 -6.75 13.31 -11.09
CA ARG A 181 -6.56 14.71 -10.71
C ARG A 181 -7.89 15.33 -10.28
N ARG A 182 -7.82 16.36 -9.44
CA ARG A 182 -8.98 17.17 -9.07
C ARG A 182 -9.05 18.38 -9.96
N HIS A 183 -10.16 18.58 -10.65
CA HIS A 183 -10.42 19.80 -11.37
C HIS A 183 -11.46 20.64 -10.63
N ASN A 184 -11.12 21.91 -10.36
CA ASN A 184 -12.02 22.88 -9.80
C ASN A 184 -12.71 23.66 -10.92
N ARG A 185 -14.02 23.44 -11.08
CA ARG A 185 -14.83 24.11 -12.10
C ARG A 185 -14.93 25.62 -11.93
N LYS A 186 -14.78 26.13 -10.70
CA LYS A 186 -14.87 27.56 -10.43
C LYS A 186 -13.61 28.31 -10.85
N THR A 187 -12.45 27.70 -10.67
CA THR A 187 -11.15 28.37 -10.90
C THR A 187 -10.43 27.83 -12.14
N GLY A 188 -10.91 26.74 -12.75
CA GLY A 188 -10.21 26.01 -13.80
C GLY A 188 -8.97 25.25 -13.31
N GLU A 189 -8.63 25.32 -12.02
CA GLU A 189 -7.41 24.73 -11.48
C GLU A 189 -7.47 23.19 -11.49
N ILE A 190 -6.40 22.57 -11.96
CA ILE A 190 -6.16 21.13 -11.87
C ILE A 190 -5.15 20.87 -10.74
N LYS A 191 -5.59 20.26 -9.64
CA LYS A 191 -4.75 19.87 -8.51
C LYS A 191 -4.43 18.37 -8.54
N ILE A 192 -3.17 18.06 -8.30
CA ILE A 192 -2.67 16.69 -8.18
C ILE A 192 -3.10 16.14 -6.81
N ILE A 193 -4.01 15.16 -6.78
CA ILE A 193 -4.36 14.45 -5.54
C ILE A 193 -3.40 13.27 -5.31
N GLY A 194 -3.19 12.44 -6.35
CA GLY A 194 -2.47 11.17 -6.22
C GLY A 194 -1.06 11.31 -5.66
N LYS A 195 -0.18 12.02 -6.38
CA LYS A 195 1.27 12.08 -6.08
C LYS A 195 1.61 12.55 -4.67
N TYR A 196 0.91 13.57 -4.15
CA TYR A 196 1.18 14.09 -2.81
C TYR A 196 0.58 13.18 -1.73
N LEU A 197 -0.63 12.68 -1.92
CA LEU A 197 -1.31 11.88 -0.91
C LEU A 197 -0.75 10.44 -0.84
N SER A 198 -0.31 9.87 -1.97
CA SER A 198 0.26 8.52 -2.04
C SER A 198 1.71 8.48 -1.57
N ALA A 199 2.52 9.49 -1.91
CA ALA A 199 3.95 9.50 -1.61
C ALA A 199 4.32 10.23 -0.34
N LEU A 200 3.84 11.45 -0.16
CA LEU A 200 4.32 12.33 0.89
C LEU A 200 3.79 11.91 2.26
N LEU A 201 2.52 11.53 2.32
CA LEU A 201 1.83 11.23 3.58
C LEU A 201 2.39 9.97 4.29
N PRO A 202 2.62 8.83 3.61
CA PRO A 202 3.27 7.69 4.27
C PRO A 202 4.74 7.94 4.64
N ILE A 203 5.45 8.80 3.91
CA ILE A 203 6.84 9.19 4.25
C ILE A 203 6.85 10.01 5.55
N LEU A 204 6.02 11.05 5.64
CA LEU A 204 5.89 11.85 6.87
C LEU A 204 5.48 10.98 8.06
N PHE A 205 4.57 10.04 7.84
CA PHE A 205 4.13 9.10 8.85
C PHE A 205 5.20 8.10 9.27
N GLY A 206 6.03 7.64 8.32
CA GLY A 206 7.22 6.84 8.62
C GLY A 206 8.20 7.60 9.49
N PHE A 207 8.51 8.86 9.17
CA PHE A 207 9.36 9.71 9.99
C PHE A 207 8.79 9.91 11.39
N TYR A 208 7.50 10.24 11.51
CA TYR A 208 6.84 10.39 12.81
C TYR A 208 6.93 9.11 13.65
N GLY A 209 6.65 7.95 13.05
CA GLY A 209 6.76 6.65 13.71
C GLY A 209 8.18 6.35 14.17
N MET A 210 9.19 6.66 13.35
CA MET A 210 10.60 6.51 13.73
C MET A 210 10.96 7.43 14.89
N PHE A 211 10.60 8.73 14.84
CA PHE A 211 10.86 9.66 15.94
C PHE A 211 10.21 9.20 17.24
N SER A 212 8.97 8.70 17.19
CA SER A 212 8.28 8.15 18.35
C SER A 212 9.02 6.92 18.94
N LEU A 213 9.65 6.08 18.10
CA LEU A 213 10.49 4.98 18.58
C LEU A 213 11.77 5.48 19.27
N PHE A 214 12.42 6.51 18.71
CA PHE A 214 13.62 7.12 19.29
C PHE A 214 13.34 7.88 20.59
N GLU A 215 12.12 8.40 20.77
CA GLU A 215 11.70 9.05 22.00
C GLU A 215 11.40 8.03 23.12
N SER A 216 10.86 6.87 22.75
CA SER A 216 10.38 5.86 23.71
C SER A 216 11.41 4.78 24.09
N HIS A 217 12.53 4.67 23.38
CA HIS A 217 13.54 3.62 23.59
C HIS A 217 14.95 4.16 23.41
N GLU A 218 15.94 3.46 23.97
CA GLU A 218 17.35 3.73 23.70
C GLU A 218 17.65 3.67 22.19
N ARG A 219 18.51 4.57 21.71
CA ARG A 219 18.78 4.77 20.27
C ARG A 219 19.15 3.48 19.54
N LEU A 220 19.99 2.65 20.16
CA LEU A 220 20.44 1.39 19.57
C LEU A 220 19.29 0.38 19.47
N LEU A 221 18.41 0.35 20.47
CA LEU A 221 17.23 -0.51 20.49
C LEU A 221 16.19 -0.06 19.46
N ALA A 222 15.98 1.25 19.31
CA ALA A 222 15.09 1.82 18.29
C ALA A 222 15.55 1.47 16.87
N VAL A 223 16.85 1.59 16.59
CA VAL A 223 17.44 1.19 15.28
C VAL A 223 17.23 -0.30 15.03
N ARG A 224 17.46 -1.14 16.05
CA ARG A 224 17.22 -2.60 15.95
C ARG A 224 15.76 -2.88 15.62
N TYR A 225 14.80 -2.23 16.26
CA TYR A 225 13.39 -2.40 15.97
C TYR A 225 13.00 -1.94 14.57
N ILE A 226 13.52 -0.81 14.10
CA ILE A 226 13.28 -0.34 12.73
C ILE A 226 13.81 -1.35 11.71
N ALA A 227 15.04 -1.84 11.91
CA ALA A 227 15.63 -2.86 11.03
C ALA A 227 14.78 -4.14 11.00
N GLN A 228 14.34 -4.62 12.16
CA GLN A 228 13.46 -5.77 12.28
C GLN A 228 12.12 -5.56 11.56
N MET A 229 11.50 -4.39 11.72
CA MET A 229 10.25 -4.05 11.02
C MET A 229 10.45 -4.08 9.50
N VAL A 230 11.52 -3.48 8.99
CA VAL A 230 11.82 -3.48 7.55
C VAL A 230 11.99 -4.91 7.04
N VAL A 231 12.82 -5.71 7.71
CA VAL A 231 13.11 -7.11 7.32
C VAL A 231 11.84 -7.97 7.30
N VAL A 232 10.95 -7.81 8.28
CA VAL A 232 9.72 -8.61 8.41
C VAL A 232 8.60 -8.14 7.50
N LEU A 233 8.40 -6.82 7.37
CA LEU A 233 7.25 -6.23 6.69
C LEU A 233 7.49 -5.91 5.22
N TYR A 234 8.75 -5.69 4.81
CA TYR A 234 9.05 -5.37 3.42
C TYR A 234 8.54 -6.42 2.43
N PRO A 235 8.82 -7.75 2.62
CA PRO A 235 8.38 -8.74 1.63
C PRO A 235 6.84 -8.80 1.49
N PRO A 236 6.04 -8.85 2.58
CA PRO A 236 4.58 -8.81 2.47
C PRO A 236 4.04 -7.55 1.79
N PHE A 237 4.58 -6.36 2.10
CA PHE A 237 4.14 -5.13 1.45
C PHE A 237 4.54 -5.05 -0.02
N LEU A 238 5.68 -5.64 -0.41
CA LEU A 238 6.05 -5.75 -1.82
C LEU A 238 5.12 -6.69 -2.58
N VAL A 239 4.74 -7.83 -2.00
CA VAL A 239 3.72 -8.71 -2.59
C VAL A 239 2.41 -7.96 -2.77
N MET A 240 1.95 -7.25 -1.74
CA MET A 240 0.74 -6.42 -1.81
C MET A 240 0.85 -5.38 -2.94
N ALA A 241 1.97 -4.67 -3.06
CA ALA A 241 2.18 -3.67 -4.10
C ALA A 241 2.12 -4.26 -5.52
N VAL A 242 2.73 -5.43 -5.73
CA VAL A 242 2.69 -6.15 -7.00
C VAL A 242 1.27 -6.62 -7.33
N VAL A 243 0.58 -7.23 -6.38
CA VAL A 243 -0.81 -7.70 -6.56
C VAL A 243 -1.76 -6.53 -6.83
N HIS A 244 -1.62 -5.44 -6.07
CA HIS A 244 -2.39 -4.21 -6.25
C HIS A 244 -2.22 -3.64 -7.66
N LYS A 245 -0.98 -3.61 -8.19
CA LYS A 245 -0.70 -3.16 -9.56
C LYS A 245 -1.50 -3.97 -10.58
N PHE A 246 -1.35 -5.29 -10.56
CA PHE A 246 -2.06 -6.16 -11.51
C PHE A 246 -3.57 -6.09 -11.36
N TYR A 247 -4.07 -5.98 -10.12
CA TYR A 247 -5.49 -5.82 -9.85
C TYR A 247 -6.03 -4.51 -10.43
N THR A 248 -5.33 -3.40 -10.22
CA THR A 248 -5.74 -2.06 -10.70
C THR A 248 -5.70 -1.97 -12.21
N GLU A 249 -4.67 -2.54 -12.86
CA GLU A 249 -4.61 -2.65 -14.33
C GLU A 249 -5.78 -3.46 -14.88
N LYS A 250 -6.18 -4.55 -14.21
CA LYS A 250 -7.30 -5.39 -14.65
C LYS A 250 -8.66 -4.75 -14.40
N GLN A 251 -8.82 -4.03 -13.30
CA GLN A 251 -10.10 -3.46 -12.85
C GLN A 251 -10.22 -1.95 -13.12
N GLU A 252 -9.32 -1.38 -13.93
CA GLU A 252 -9.24 0.06 -14.20
C GLU A 252 -10.61 0.68 -14.52
N LEU A 253 -11.32 0.13 -15.52
CA LEU A 253 -12.61 0.68 -15.97
C LEU A 253 -13.65 0.67 -14.84
N LEU A 254 -13.65 -0.37 -14.03
CA LEU A 254 -14.58 -0.53 -12.92
C LEU A 254 -14.26 0.47 -11.79
N ILE A 255 -12.98 0.66 -11.47
CA ILE A 255 -12.53 1.65 -10.48
C ILE A 255 -12.86 3.08 -10.94
N LEU A 256 -12.56 3.43 -12.19
CA LEU A 256 -12.87 4.74 -12.77
C LEU A 256 -14.37 5.02 -12.78
N LYS A 257 -15.18 4.01 -13.15
CA LYS A 257 -16.65 4.10 -13.13
C LYS A 257 -17.17 4.35 -11.71
N ARG A 258 -16.63 3.65 -10.70
CA ARG A 258 -17.01 3.83 -9.29
C ARG A 258 -16.58 5.21 -8.75
N LEU A 259 -15.45 5.74 -9.21
CA LEU A 259 -14.98 7.09 -8.85
C LEU A 259 -15.71 8.21 -9.62
N LYS A 260 -16.51 7.87 -10.64
CA LYS A 260 -17.10 8.82 -11.61
C LYS A 260 -16.06 9.79 -12.18
N ALA A 261 -14.85 9.29 -12.43
CA ALA A 261 -13.79 10.08 -13.05
C ALA A 261 -14.12 10.31 -14.53
N GLN A 262 -14.07 11.56 -14.98
CA GLN A 262 -14.29 11.89 -16.38
C GLN A 262 -12.96 11.79 -17.14
N PRO A 263 -12.89 11.17 -18.32
CA PRO A 263 -11.69 11.27 -19.15
C PRO A 263 -11.51 12.72 -19.61
N LEU A 264 -10.29 13.26 -19.49
CA LEU A 264 -9.96 14.54 -20.10
C LEU A 264 -9.92 14.31 -21.62
N VAL A 265 -10.90 14.84 -22.34
CA VAL A 265 -10.85 14.92 -23.81
C VAL A 265 -9.79 15.98 -24.14
N PRO A 266 -8.76 15.66 -24.95
CA PRO A 266 -7.71 16.63 -25.27
C PRO A 266 -8.33 17.90 -25.87
N ILE A 267 -7.81 19.04 -25.43
CA ILE A 267 -8.29 20.41 -25.73
C ILE A 267 -8.35 20.73 -27.25
N LYS A 268 -7.86 19.85 -28.12
CA LYS A 268 -7.96 20.00 -29.59
C LYS A 268 -9.40 20.12 -30.11
N GLU A 269 -10.41 19.65 -29.38
CA GLU A 269 -11.83 19.84 -29.77
C GLU A 269 -12.51 21.06 -29.13
N GLN A 270 -11.79 21.86 -28.33
CA GLN A 270 -12.30 23.12 -27.76
C GLN A 270 -11.89 24.38 -28.55
N GLN A 271 -11.25 24.21 -29.71
CA GLN A 271 -11.20 25.27 -30.71
C GLN A 271 -12.60 25.41 -31.34
N LEU A 272 -13.47 26.13 -30.62
CA LEU A 272 -14.63 26.78 -31.20
C LEU A 272 -14.18 27.59 -32.43
N PRO A 273 -14.94 27.58 -33.54
CA PRO A 273 -14.70 28.49 -34.63
C PRO A 273 -14.86 29.90 -34.08
N ILE A 274 -13.75 30.63 -34.03
CA ILE A 274 -13.83 32.09 -33.98
C ILE A 274 -14.48 32.45 -35.32
N ALA A 275 -15.74 32.87 -35.23
CA ALA A 275 -16.49 33.44 -36.34
C ALA A 275 -15.78 34.69 -36.89
#